data_AF-A0AAX3F0E4-F1
#
_entry.id   AF-A0AAX3F0E4-F1
#
_cell.length_a   1.000
_cell.length_b   1.000
_cell.length_c   1.000
_cell.angle_alpha   90.00
_cell.angle_beta   90.00
_cell.angle_gamma   90.00
#
_symmetry.space_group_name_H-M   'P 1'
#
loop_
_entity.id
_entity.type
_entity.pdbx_description
1 polymer ?
#
loop_
_entity_poly.entity_id
_entity_poly.type
_entity_poly.pdbx_seq_one_letter_code
_entity_poly.pdbx_strand_id
1 'polypeptide(L)'
;MKKYKLKVTLWLLTAIFSLIMIIVLSSMIVTIENTLALARQVELDTTITNSYGFIKAYAIGAIAFFAIITLMGTAISYAGFKSWKYAEMFG
;
A
#
# COMPACT_ATOMS: atom_id res chain seq x y z
N MET A 1 -0.78 26.11 -15.78
CA MET A 1 -0.55 24.65 -16.01
C MET A 1 0.54 23.99 -15.16
N LYS A 2 1.69 24.64 -14.87
CA LYS A 2 2.83 24.01 -14.16
C LYS A 2 2.48 23.41 -12.77
N LYS A 3 1.69 24.13 -11.96
CA LYS A 3 1.23 23.66 -10.63
C LYS A 3 0.28 22.44 -10.71
N TYR A 4 -0.49 22.32 -11.79
CA TYR A 4 -1.41 21.19 -12.00
C TYR A 4 -0.64 19.92 -12.36
N LYS A 5 0.32 20.03 -13.29
CA LYS A 5 1.20 18.91 -13.67
C LYS A 5 1.93 18.33 -12.45
N LEU A 6 2.42 19.20 -11.56
CA LEU A 6 3.10 18.81 -10.32
C LEU A 6 2.18 18.01 -9.37
N LYS A 7 0.90 18.40 -9.24
CA LYS A 7 -0.08 17.65 -8.43
C LYS A 7 -0.34 16.25 -9.00
N VAL A 8 -0.49 16.11 -10.32
CA VAL A 8 -0.69 14.81 -10.97
C VAL A 8 0.53 13.90 -10.76
N THR A 9 1.74 14.46 -10.86
CA THR A 9 2.98 13.72 -10.58
C THR A 9 3.09 13.28 -9.12
N LEU A 10 2.68 14.12 -8.16
CA LEU A 10 2.66 13.74 -6.74
C LEU A 10 1.70 12.57 -6.48
N TRP A 11 0.51 12.59 -7.08
CA TRP A 11 -0.45 11.48 -7.00
C TRP A 11 0.07 10.18 -7.64
N LEU A 12 0.86 10.31 -8.70
CA LEU A 12 1.51 9.14 -9.32
C LEU A 12 2.57 8.56 -8.40
N LEU A 13 3.38 9.40 -7.76
CA LEU A 13 4.40 8.96 -6.80
C LEU A 13 3.77 8.29 -5.58
N THR A 14 2.66 8.81 -5.06
CA THR A 14 1.95 8.15 -3.94
C THR A 14 1.32 6.82 -4.37
N ALA A 15 0.83 6.69 -5.61
CA ALA A 15 0.35 5.42 -6.14
C ALA A 15 1.49 4.38 -6.23
N ILE A 16 2.67 4.77 -6.71
CA ILE A 16 3.85 3.88 -6.77
C ILE A 16 4.31 3.50 -5.36
N PHE A 17 4.39 4.47 -4.46
CA PHE A 17 4.81 4.23 -3.08
C PHE A 17 3.85 3.28 -2.34
N SER A 18 2.54 3.46 -2.50
CA SER A 18 1.54 2.55 -1.90
C SER A 18 1.68 1.12 -2.42
N LEU A 19 2.00 0.94 -3.70
CA LEU A 19 2.25 -0.38 -4.29
C LEU A 19 3.47 -1.07 -3.65
N ILE A 20 4.57 -0.32 -3.43
CA ILE A 20 5.75 -0.83 -2.73
C ILE A 20 5.40 -1.24 -1.29
N MET A 21 4.62 -0.41 -0.57
CA MET A 21 4.22 -0.71 0.81
C MET A 21 3.36 -1.99 0.91
N ILE A 22 2.49 -2.24 -0.07
CA ILE A 22 1.71 -3.49 -0.13
C ILE A 22 2.63 -4.70 -0.22
N ILE A 23 3.66 -4.65 -1.07
CA ILE A 23 4.62 -5.75 -1.25
C ILE A 23 5.39 -6.01 0.05
N VAL A 24 5.89 -4.95 0.70
CA VAL A 24 6.65 -5.05 1.95
C VAL A 24 5.78 -5.64 3.07
N LEU A 25 4.56 -5.12 3.25
CA LEU A 25 3.63 -5.61 4.26
C LEU A 25 3.23 -7.06 3.99
N SER A 26 3.02 -7.43 2.73
CA SER A 26 2.71 -8.81 2.35
C SER A 26 3.85 -9.77 2.70
N SER A 27 5.10 -9.39 2.44
CA SER A 27 6.29 -10.18 2.81
C SER A 27 6.42 -10.33 4.34
N MET A 28 6.12 -9.27 5.07
CA MET A 28 6.13 -9.28 6.53
C MET A 28 5.06 -10.23 7.11
N ILE A 29 3.86 -10.27 6.54
CA ILE A 29 2.80 -11.19 6.95
C ILE A 29 3.23 -12.65 6.78
N VAL A 30 3.85 -13.00 5.64
CA VAL A 30 4.34 -14.36 5.38
C VAL A 30 5.39 -14.76 6.42
N THR A 31 6.30 -13.85 6.76
CA THR A 31 7.31 -14.09 7.79
C THR A 31 6.66 -14.35 9.15
N ILE A 32 5.72 -13.51 9.56
CA ILE A 32 5.01 -13.64 10.83
C ILE A 32 4.22 -14.95 10.88
N GLU A 33 3.57 -15.34 9.78
CA GLU A 33 2.79 -16.57 9.69
C GLU A 33 3.67 -17.81 9.82
N ASN A 34 4.85 -17.81 9.21
CA ASN A 34 5.83 -18.88 9.40
C ASN A 34 6.28 -18.97 10.87
N THR A 35 6.59 -17.83 11.50
CA THR A 35 6.99 -17.82 12.92
C THR A 35 5.86 -18.32 13.84
N LEU A 36 4.62 -17.91 13.59
CA LEU A 36 3.45 -18.40 14.34
C LEU A 36 3.18 -19.89 14.11
N ALA A 37 3.48 -20.42 12.92
CA ALA A 37 3.34 -21.84 12.63
C ALA A 37 4.35 -22.69 13.43
N LEU A 38 5.61 -22.24 13.53
CA LEU A 38 6.60 -22.86 14.40
C LEU A 38 6.21 -22.74 15.89
N ALA A 39 5.64 -21.60 16.29
CA ALA A 39 5.15 -21.37 17.65
C ALA A 39 3.97 -22.25 18.08
N ARG A 40 3.30 -22.90 17.14
CA ARG A 40 2.27 -23.91 17.45
C ARG A 40 2.85 -25.30 17.68
N GLN A 41 4.06 -25.57 17.18
CA GLN A 41 4.75 -26.86 17.34
C GLN A 41 5.63 -26.90 18.58
N VAL A 42 6.04 -25.74 19.08
CA VAL A 42 6.83 -25.57 20.31
C VAL A 42 6.03 -24.63 21.19
N GLU A 43 5.70 -25.03 22.44
CA GLU A 43 4.94 -24.19 23.39
C GLU A 43 5.65 -22.85 23.63
N LEU A 44 5.34 -21.87 22.79
CA LEU A 44 5.84 -20.52 22.87
C LEU A 44 4.93 -19.71 23.78
N ASP A 45 5.53 -18.79 24.55
CA ASP A 45 4.83 -17.92 25.49
C ASP A 45 3.64 -17.21 24.81
N THR A 46 2.45 -17.35 25.40
CA THR A 46 1.19 -16.75 24.93
C THR A 46 1.28 -15.25 24.67
N THR A 47 2.17 -14.55 25.38
CA THR A 47 2.42 -13.11 25.20
C THR A 47 3.02 -12.81 23.82
N ILE A 48 3.91 -13.69 23.35
CA ILE A 48 4.58 -13.59 22.05
C ILE A 48 3.56 -13.86 20.94
N THR A 49 2.77 -14.93 21.07
CA THR A 49 1.73 -15.29 20.10
C THR A 49 0.71 -14.17 19.90
N ASN A 50 0.25 -13.55 21.00
CA ASN A 50 -0.69 -12.44 20.94
C ASN A 50 -0.08 -11.20 20.26
N SER A 51 1.16 -10.86 20.59
CA SER A 51 1.87 -9.71 19.99
C SER A 51 2.01 -9.86 18.47
N TYR A 52 2.45 -11.03 18.00
CA TYR A 52 2.54 -11.32 16.56
C TYR A 52 1.16 -11.35 15.88
N GLY A 53 0.12 -11.82 16.59
CA GLY A 53 -1.26 -11.76 16.12
C GLY A 53 -1.75 -10.33 15.88
N PHE A 54 -1.48 -9.42 16.81
CA PHE A 54 -1.80 -8.00 16.65
C PHE A 54 -1.05 -7.38 15.46
N ILE A 55 0.25 -7.64 15.34
CA ILE A 55 1.06 -7.12 14.23
C ILE A 55 0.53 -7.63 12.89
N LYS A 56 0.14 -8.90 12.79
CA LYS A 56 -0.49 -9.47 11.59
C LYS A 56 -1.79 -8.74 11.24
N ALA A 57 -2.67 -8.52 12.22
CA ALA A 57 -3.94 -7.82 12.00
C ALA A 57 -3.72 -6.37 11.51
N TYR A 58 -2.79 -5.64 12.12
CA TYR A 58 -2.42 -4.29 11.68
C TYR A 58 -1.82 -4.28 10.28
N ALA A 59 -0.96 -5.24 9.94
CA ALA A 59 -0.37 -5.35 8.61
C ALA A 59 -1.44 -5.58 7.53
N ILE A 60 -2.43 -6.45 7.80
CA ILE A 60 -3.57 -6.66 6.88
C ILE A 60 -4.39 -5.38 6.71
N GLY A 61 -4.68 -4.67 7.81
CA GLY A 61 -5.39 -3.39 7.75
C GLY A 61 -4.62 -2.33 6.94
N ALA A 62 -3.30 -2.27 7.11
CA ALA A 62 -2.43 -1.38 6.35
C ALA A 62 -2.40 -1.73 4.86
N ILE A 63 -2.38 -3.02 4.50
CA ILE A 63 -2.49 -3.45 3.09
C ILE A 63 -3.79 -2.97 2.47
N ALA A 64 -4.93 -3.15 3.16
CA ALA A 64 -6.22 -2.70 2.67
C ALA A 64 -6.24 -1.17 2.46
N PHE A 65 -5.67 -0.40 3.38
CA PHE A 65 -5.53 1.05 3.25
C PHE A 65 -4.67 1.45 2.05
N PHE A 66 -3.49 0.84 1.89
CA PHE A 66 -2.62 1.13 0.75
C PHE A 66 -3.25 0.71 -0.58
N ALA A 67 -4.02 -0.38 -0.63
CA ALA A 67 -4.74 -0.79 -1.82
C ALA A 67 -5.77 0.26 -2.28
N ILE A 68 -6.50 0.87 -1.34
CA ILE A 68 -7.42 1.97 -1.63
C ILE A 68 -6.64 3.18 -2.16
N ILE A 69 -5.51 3.53 -1.54
CA ILE A 69 -4.65 4.64 -2.02
C ILE A 69 -4.14 4.36 -3.43
N THR A 70 -3.74 3.13 -3.75
CA THR A 70 -3.28 2.77 -5.09
C THR A 70 -4.41 2.95 -6.12
N LEU A 71 -5.63 2.50 -5.81
CA LEU A 71 -6.79 2.68 -6.69
C LEU A 71 -7.15 4.15 -6.90
N MET A 72 -7.19 4.94 -5.83
CA MET A 72 -7.45 6.38 -5.92
C MET A 72 -6.34 7.11 -6.67
N GLY A 73 -5.07 6.81 -6.37
CA GLY A 73 -3.92 7.43 -7.00
C GLY A 73 -3.87 7.16 -8.49
N THR A 74 -4.10 5.90 -8.91
CA THR A 74 -4.16 5.54 -10.33
C THR A 74 -5.32 6.22 -11.07
N ALA A 75 -6.51 6.28 -10.47
CA ALA A 75 -7.67 6.97 -11.05
C ALA A 75 -7.42 8.49 -11.23
N ILE A 76 -6.89 9.15 -10.20
CA ILE A 76 -6.57 10.58 -10.21
C ILE A 76 -5.45 10.87 -11.21
N SER A 77 -4.38 10.06 -11.24
CA SER A 77 -3.30 10.22 -12.20
C SER A 77 -3.78 10.04 -13.64
N TYR A 78 -4.62 9.04 -13.91
CA TYR A 78 -5.19 8.82 -15.24
C TYR A 78 -6.05 10.01 -15.71
N ALA A 79 -6.97 10.48 -14.86
CA ALA A 79 -7.77 11.67 -15.14
C ALA A 79 -6.88 12.91 -15.34
N GLY A 80 -5.81 13.02 -14.55
CA GLY A 80 -4.78 14.03 -14.63
C GLY A 80 -4.09 14.09 -15.99
N PHE A 81 -3.58 12.96 -16.47
CA PHE A 81 -2.94 12.82 -17.78
C PHE A 81 -3.91 13.10 -18.93
N LYS A 82 -5.14 12.58 -18.83
CA LYS A 82 -6.17 12.80 -19.84
C LYS A 82 -6.47 14.31 -19.98
N SER A 83 -6.71 15.00 -18.88
CA SER A 83 -6.96 16.45 -18.85
C SER A 83 -5.79 17.27 -19.42
N TRP A 84 -4.55 16.86 -19.12
CA TRP A 84 -3.36 17.49 -19.70
C TRP A 84 -3.35 17.35 -21.24
N LYS A 85 -3.61 16.16 -21.78
CA LYS A 85 -3.66 15.93 -23.23
C LYS A 85 -4.71 16.81 -23.93
N TYR A 86 -5.88 17.02 -23.30
CA TYR A 86 -6.90 17.93 -23.83
C TYR A 86 -6.44 19.39 -23.84
N ALA A 87 -5.78 19.85 -22.77
CA ALA A 87 -5.27 21.22 -22.70
C ALA A 87 -4.18 21.52 -23.73
N GLU A 88 -3.44 20.51 -24.20
CA GLU A 88 -2.45 20.66 -25.28
C GLU A 88 -3.03 20.55 -26.69
N MET A 89 -4.22 19.94 -26.86
CA MET A 89 -4.90 19.89 -28.17
C MET A 89 -5.76 21.12 -28.46
N PHE A 90 -6.28 21.78 -27.43
CA PHE A 90 -7.27 22.86 -27.56
C PHE A 90 -6.77 24.23 -27.04
N GLY A 91 -5.51 24.32 -26.61
CA GLY A 91 -4.87 25.57 -26.17
C GLY A 91 -3.62 25.86 -26.99
#